data_AF-A0A5J4UKU3-F1
#
_entry.id   AF-A0A5J4UKU3-F1
#
_cell.length_a   1.000
_cell.length_b   1.000
_cell.length_c   1.000
_cell.angle_alpha   90.00
_cell.angle_beta   90.00
_cell.angle_gamma   90.00
#
_symmetry.space_group_name_H-M   'P 1'
#
loop_
_entity.id
_entity.type
_entity.pdbx_description
1 polymer ?
#
loop_
_entity_poly.entity_id
_entity_poly.type
_entity_poly.pdbx_seq_one_letter_code
_entity_poly.pdbx_strand_id
1 'polypeptide(L)'
;MFIILPLVSLSFSSLTEIRNPQQSTPDNTTISDISQIFGIDPITSQSNLLTDARNDFIESKIPVAFKLMNKSANVSCQMIIKQSGGGDYITIDAVFLQACSDGYEITLLDSEHIENLIVDQTSTILIKGQDTTSEQLQTIWKSGTGFSTSNTIKLQNGTLTINNINFLFVILSSIVYPTNSIILVEPQSNSFPSLFLDHCKFQGYGGDKTKISSMLILNSINQLQISYCNFSQAHSSNPFVFVCGYSSLTVENSNFTDLKSDEFEGAMYLHGEFIDSKVVIQNNRFVRCSAKDAGAIILTTALSGKQSSLQIIDNQFISCCGSYYGAILLTQLGKKNISLNNNIFQDNERIRQSSNFGCDVSVIYTQFLMPNANWEQYCKSALQGSKSNKPQSVNYIHYQPDEDIYGFFNLRSISGNCWDSQYQSWSDYSECVCTTQGHPNYCTCPSNEPTYTQEQCQFDKLPVCYGYSESTGGCKCSFGNYPSYCLCPLNNDNASYTQTQCEHEKQIANTPIQ
;
A
#
# COMPACT_ATOMS: atom_id res chain seq x y z
N MET A 1 -16.42 45.61 -2.59
CA MET A 1 -17.53 45.31 -1.67
C MET A 1 -17.36 43.89 -1.21
N PHE A 2 -16.99 43.67 0.05
CA PHE A 2 -16.72 42.32 0.58
C PHE A 2 -18.01 41.75 1.17
N ILE A 3 -18.30 40.47 0.87
CA ILE A 3 -19.35 39.70 1.53
C ILE A 3 -18.65 38.58 2.30
N ILE A 4 -18.76 38.62 3.63
CA ILE A 4 -18.30 37.56 4.51
C ILE A 4 -19.51 36.64 4.75
N LEU A 5 -19.39 35.37 4.42
CA LEU A 5 -20.35 34.33 4.77
C LEU A 5 -19.82 33.53 5.96
N PRO A 6 -20.55 33.44 7.08
CA PRO A 6 -20.12 32.65 8.24
C PRO A 6 -20.34 31.15 7.99
N LEU A 7 -19.42 30.32 8.48
CA LEU A 7 -19.68 28.88 8.60
C LEU A 7 -20.71 28.65 9.72
N VAL A 8 -21.76 27.89 9.41
CA VAL A 8 -22.68 27.37 10.43
C VAL A 8 -22.23 25.96 10.81
N SER A 9 -21.84 25.78 12.07
CA SER A 9 -21.50 24.47 12.63
C SER A 9 -22.77 23.64 12.90
N LEU A 10 -23.00 22.60 12.11
CA LEU A 10 -24.05 21.61 12.40
C LEU A 10 -23.50 20.54 13.35
N SER A 11 -23.89 20.62 14.62
CA SER A 11 -23.62 19.59 15.62
C SER A 11 -24.66 18.47 15.55
N PHE A 12 -24.24 17.27 15.14
CA PHE A 12 -25.08 16.08 15.21
C PHE A 12 -25.08 15.47 16.62
N SER A 13 -26.18 15.68 17.36
CA SER A 13 -26.44 14.99 18.63
C SER A 13 -27.03 13.60 18.37
N SER A 14 -26.22 12.54 18.46
CA SER A 14 -26.69 11.15 18.34
C SER A 14 -27.46 10.73 19.60
N LEU A 15 -28.77 10.58 19.47
CA LEU A 15 -29.60 9.87 20.45
C LEU A 15 -29.31 8.37 20.36
N THR A 16 -28.88 7.76 21.46
CA THR A 16 -28.83 6.31 21.65
C THR A 16 -29.54 5.93 22.94
N GLU A 17 -30.57 5.09 22.83
CA GLU A 17 -31.32 4.60 23.99
C GLU A 17 -30.46 3.64 24.83
N ILE A 18 -30.23 3.98 26.10
CA ILE A 18 -29.59 3.08 27.06
C ILE A 18 -30.66 2.17 27.68
N ARG A 19 -30.59 0.86 27.40
CA ARG A 19 -31.37 -0.15 28.13
C ARG A 19 -30.75 -0.37 29.52
N ASN A 20 -31.52 -0.08 30.57
CA ASN A 20 -31.12 -0.33 31.96
C ASN A 20 -31.03 -1.85 32.27
N PRO A 21 -29.95 -2.30 32.92
CA PRO A 21 -29.99 -3.42 33.85
C PRO A 21 -30.71 -3.01 35.15
N GLN A 22 -31.35 -3.95 35.84
CA GLN A 22 -32.07 -3.67 37.09
C GLN A 22 -31.12 -3.55 38.29
N GLN A 23 -31.47 -2.66 39.24
CA GLN A 23 -30.89 -2.67 40.57
C GLN A 23 -31.44 -3.84 41.39
N SER A 24 -30.59 -4.42 42.25
CA SER A 24 -31.00 -5.15 43.46
C SER A 24 -30.28 -4.56 44.67
N THR A 25 -30.91 -4.63 45.84
CA THR A 25 -30.56 -3.83 47.02
C THR A 25 -29.33 -4.35 47.80
N PRO A 26 -28.64 -3.48 48.57
CA PRO A 26 -27.52 -3.87 49.40
C PRO A 26 -27.98 -4.53 50.71
N ASP A 27 -27.10 -5.33 51.31
CA ASP A 27 -27.22 -5.82 52.68
C ASP A 27 -25.95 -5.51 53.48
N ASN A 28 -26.11 -5.32 54.80
CA ASN A 28 -25.01 -4.93 55.68
C ASN A 28 -24.24 -6.15 56.21
N THR A 29 -22.93 -6.00 56.47
CA THR A 29 -22.32 -6.61 57.67
C THR A 29 -21.15 -5.76 58.17
N THR A 30 -20.81 -5.94 59.44
CA THR A 30 -20.06 -4.98 60.25
C THR A 30 -18.79 -5.57 60.88
N ILE A 31 -17.80 -4.69 61.11
CA ILE A 31 -16.81 -4.73 62.21
C ILE A 31 -15.83 -5.94 62.25
N SER A 32 -14.54 -5.62 62.14
CA SER A 32 -13.62 -5.82 63.28
C SER A 32 -12.31 -5.04 63.10
N ASP A 33 -11.90 -4.35 64.17
CA ASP A 33 -10.55 -3.81 64.32
C ASP A 33 -9.56 -4.91 64.69
N ILE A 34 -8.33 -4.82 64.16
CA ILE A 34 -7.11 -5.10 64.92
C ILE A 34 -6.15 -3.95 64.65
N SER A 35 -5.50 -3.44 65.70
CA SER A 35 -4.53 -2.33 65.62
C SER A 35 -3.30 -2.62 66.49
N GLN A 36 -2.19 -1.91 66.20
CA GLN A 36 -0.91 -1.94 66.95
C GLN A 36 -0.15 -3.29 66.81
N ILE A 37 1.16 -3.46 67.06
CA ILE A 37 2.29 -2.60 67.49
C ILE A 37 3.58 -3.28 66.97
N PHE A 38 4.78 -2.72 66.71
CA PHE A 38 5.47 -1.41 66.79
C PHE A 38 6.14 -1.13 65.40
N GLY A 39 6.94 -0.09 65.11
CA GLY A 39 7.47 1.05 65.86
C GLY A 39 8.25 2.02 64.94
N ILE A 40 8.74 3.14 65.47
CA ILE A 40 9.36 4.26 64.73
C ILE A 40 10.83 4.42 65.15
N ASP A 41 11.75 4.61 64.18
CA ASP A 41 12.93 5.49 64.32
C ASP A 41 13.63 5.73 62.95
N PRO A 42 14.54 6.73 62.77
CA PRO A 42 14.27 7.74 61.74
C PRO A 42 15.16 7.74 60.47
N ILE A 43 14.68 8.51 59.49
CA ILE A 43 15.33 8.78 58.19
C ILE A 43 16.51 9.76 58.37
N THR A 44 17.74 9.24 58.49
CA THR A 44 18.95 10.09 58.44
C THR A 44 20.23 9.36 57.98
N SER A 45 20.31 8.93 56.71
CA SER A 45 21.60 8.48 56.11
C SER A 45 21.67 8.52 54.58
N GLN A 46 20.57 8.21 53.87
CA GLN A 46 20.60 8.00 52.41
C GLN A 46 20.74 9.27 51.55
N SER A 47 20.60 10.48 52.12
CA SER A 47 20.76 11.74 51.39
C SER A 47 22.18 11.94 50.84
N ASN A 48 23.19 11.54 51.60
CA ASN A 48 24.59 11.90 51.31
C ASN A 48 25.23 10.93 50.31
N LEU A 49 24.80 9.66 50.32
CA LEU A 49 25.20 8.68 49.31
C LEU A 49 24.66 9.00 47.91
N LEU A 50 23.54 9.74 47.81
CA LEU A 50 23.00 10.21 46.53
C LEU A 50 23.68 11.47 45.98
N THR A 51 24.40 12.24 46.81
CA THR A 51 25.18 13.40 46.34
C THR A 51 26.54 12.99 45.78
N ASP A 52 27.24 12.07 46.43
CA ASP A 52 28.60 11.69 46.00
C ASP A 52 28.56 10.92 44.67
N ALA A 53 27.64 9.93 44.54
CA ALA A 53 27.39 9.22 43.29
C ALA A 53 26.89 10.11 42.14
N ARG A 54 26.39 11.32 42.44
CA ARG A 54 25.96 12.32 41.44
C ARG A 54 27.09 13.27 41.03
N ASN A 55 28.14 13.39 41.84
CA ASN A 55 29.33 14.18 41.52
C ASN A 55 30.33 13.38 40.67
N ASP A 56 30.56 12.11 41.00
CA ASP A 56 31.48 11.23 40.23
C ASP A 56 31.06 11.05 38.75
N PHE A 57 29.75 11.13 38.45
CA PHE A 57 29.24 11.07 37.08
C PHE A 57 29.45 12.37 36.27
N ILE A 58 29.90 13.46 36.90
CA ILE A 58 30.06 14.78 36.25
C ILE A 58 31.53 15.10 35.92
N GLU A 59 32.51 14.43 36.55
CA GLU A 59 33.94 14.63 36.28
C GLU A 59 34.59 13.65 35.29
N SER A 60 33.84 12.69 34.70
CA SER A 60 34.32 11.88 33.57
C SER A 60 34.32 12.68 32.25
N LYS A 61 34.90 13.89 32.26
CA LYS A 61 35.14 14.72 31.07
C LYS A 61 36.22 14.08 30.20
N ILE A 62 35.79 13.21 29.29
CA ILE A 62 36.58 12.85 28.12
C ILE A 62 36.99 14.15 27.42
N PRO A 63 38.29 14.40 27.18
CA PRO A 63 38.73 15.59 26.47
C PRO A 63 38.39 15.45 24.98
N VAL A 64 37.15 15.76 24.62
CA VAL A 64 36.72 15.95 23.24
C VAL A 64 37.44 17.19 22.71
N ALA A 65 38.63 16.98 22.16
CA ALA A 65 39.39 18.02 21.51
C ALA A 65 38.58 18.49 20.28
N PHE A 66 38.14 19.75 20.30
CA PHE A 66 37.52 20.40 19.15
C PHE A 66 38.52 20.45 17.99
N LYS A 67 38.50 19.40 17.17
CA LYS A 67 39.36 19.22 15.99
C LYS A 67 38.85 20.13 14.89
N LEU A 68 39.17 21.42 14.99
CA LEU A 68 38.75 22.47 14.08
C LEU A 68 39.20 22.13 12.65
N MET A 69 38.31 21.52 11.87
CA MET A 69 38.62 21.10 10.51
C MET A 69 38.59 22.31 9.59
N ASN A 70 39.76 22.90 9.33
CA ASN A 70 39.98 23.80 8.21
C ASN A 70 39.88 23.02 6.88
N LYS A 71 38.68 22.58 6.51
CA LYS A 71 38.36 22.13 5.15
C LYS A 71 38.21 23.35 4.24
N SER A 72 38.50 23.16 2.96
CA SER A 72 38.07 24.06 1.90
C SER A 72 36.53 24.10 1.83
N ALA A 73 35.96 25.28 1.61
CA ALA A 73 34.52 25.42 1.37
C ALA A 73 34.06 24.54 0.18
N ASN A 74 32.81 24.07 0.25
CA ASN A 74 32.14 23.13 -0.66
C ASN A 74 32.54 21.64 -0.49
N VAL A 75 32.75 21.18 0.76
CA VAL A 75 32.94 19.75 1.07
C VAL A 75 32.25 19.38 2.39
N SER A 76 31.33 18.41 2.34
CA SER A 76 30.57 17.91 3.49
C SER A 76 31.46 17.37 4.63
N CYS A 77 30.90 17.34 5.83
CA CYS A 77 31.49 16.66 6.98
C CYS A 77 31.40 15.14 6.84
N GLN A 78 32.36 14.58 6.10
CA GLN A 78 32.69 13.15 6.11
C GLN A 78 33.19 12.72 7.49
N MET A 79 32.48 11.76 8.11
CA MET A 79 32.72 11.27 9.47
C MET A 79 32.57 9.74 9.53
N ILE A 80 33.46 9.07 10.26
CA ILE A 80 33.43 7.61 10.43
C ILE A 80 32.92 7.26 11.84
N ILE A 81 31.89 6.41 11.91
CA ILE A 81 31.32 5.94 13.19
C ILE A 81 31.66 4.46 13.40
N LYS A 82 32.15 4.14 14.60
CA LYS A 82 32.48 2.77 14.99
C LYS A 82 32.34 2.58 16.51
N GLN A 83 31.22 1.98 16.92
CA GLN A 83 30.91 1.62 18.31
C GLN A 83 31.93 0.63 18.90
N SER A 84 32.51 -0.25 18.08
CA SER A 84 33.63 -1.14 18.48
C SER A 84 34.98 -0.41 18.68
N GLY A 85 35.04 0.90 18.45
CA GLY A 85 36.24 1.73 18.58
C GLY A 85 37.09 1.79 17.30
N GLY A 86 37.81 2.90 17.15
CA GLY A 86 38.69 3.17 16.00
C GLY A 86 38.04 3.96 14.84
N GLY A 87 36.82 4.46 15.01
CA GLY A 87 36.23 5.52 14.16
C GLY A 87 36.56 6.92 14.68
N ASP A 88 36.07 7.96 13.99
CA ASP A 88 36.11 9.34 14.50
C ASP A 88 35.16 9.51 15.70
N TYR A 89 34.01 8.84 15.67
CA TYR A 89 32.95 8.90 16.70
C TYR A 89 32.36 7.52 17.00
N ILE A 90 31.61 7.42 18.11
CA ILE A 90 30.87 6.21 18.53
C ILE A 90 29.35 6.33 18.34
N THR A 91 28.82 7.53 18.11
CA THR A 91 27.38 7.80 17.90
C THR A 91 27.20 8.91 16.87
N ILE A 92 26.04 8.94 16.23
CA ILE A 92 25.63 9.95 15.25
C ILE A 92 25.26 11.25 15.97
N ASP A 93 24.63 11.17 17.15
CA ASP A 93 24.41 12.32 18.04
C ASP A 93 25.71 13.09 18.33
N ALA A 94 26.83 12.38 18.52
CA ALA A 94 28.13 13.01 18.78
C ALA A 94 28.73 13.70 17.54
N VAL A 95 28.35 13.28 16.32
CA VAL A 95 28.72 13.97 15.07
C VAL A 95 27.97 15.30 14.95
N PHE A 96 26.69 15.35 15.32
CA PHE A 96 25.87 16.58 15.27
C PHE A 96 26.27 17.66 16.28
N LEU A 97 27.22 17.37 17.18
CA LEU A 97 27.88 18.39 18.01
C LEU A 97 28.95 19.20 17.25
N GLN A 98 29.31 18.81 16.02
CA GLN A 98 30.23 19.55 15.16
C GLN A 98 29.46 20.41 14.16
N ALA A 99 29.81 21.70 14.05
CA ALA A 99 29.19 22.61 13.09
C ALA A 99 29.69 22.32 11.66
N CYS A 100 28.77 21.96 10.76
CA CYS A 100 29.05 21.55 9.38
C CYS A 100 28.21 22.35 8.40
N SER A 101 28.82 23.31 7.69
CA SER A 101 28.12 24.22 6.76
C SER A 101 27.50 23.49 5.56
N ASP A 102 28.21 22.49 5.05
CA ASP A 102 27.93 21.85 3.76
C ASP A 102 27.22 20.48 3.94
N GLY A 103 26.62 20.28 5.12
CA GLY A 103 25.99 19.02 5.52
C GLY A 103 26.95 17.93 5.98
N TYR A 104 26.39 16.74 6.24
CA TYR A 104 27.10 15.61 6.84
C TYR A 104 27.08 14.38 5.93
N GLU A 105 28.19 13.65 5.86
CA GLU A 105 28.27 12.32 5.23
C GLU A 105 28.87 11.35 6.26
N ILE A 106 28.07 10.37 6.69
CA ILE A 106 28.32 9.55 7.87
C ILE A 106 28.35 8.08 7.46
N THR A 107 29.47 7.41 7.71
CA THR A 107 29.63 5.97 7.40
C THR A 107 29.70 5.16 8.69
N LEU A 108 28.78 4.19 8.83
CA LEU A 108 28.77 3.24 9.93
C LEU A 108 29.69 2.05 9.56
N LEU A 109 30.75 1.83 10.34
CA LEU A 109 31.75 0.78 10.07
C LEU A 109 31.58 -0.52 10.86
N ASP A 110 30.62 -0.61 11.78
CA ASP A 110 30.30 -1.87 12.44
C ASP A 110 29.18 -2.62 11.71
N SER A 111 29.17 -3.95 11.87
CA SER A 111 28.12 -4.81 11.32
C SER A 111 26.79 -4.68 12.07
N GLU A 112 26.82 -4.23 13.32
CA GLU A 112 25.66 -3.79 14.08
C GLU A 112 25.89 -2.38 14.64
N HIS A 113 24.87 -1.53 14.60
CA HIS A 113 24.86 -0.20 15.19
C HIS A 113 23.63 -0.05 16.09
N ILE A 114 23.82 0.35 17.35
CA ILE A 114 22.74 0.47 18.34
C ILE A 114 22.64 1.93 18.79
N GLU A 115 21.65 2.65 18.28
CA GLU A 115 21.44 4.06 18.58
C GLU A 115 19.97 4.45 18.36
N ASN A 116 19.44 5.32 19.23
CA ASN A 116 18.19 6.04 19.02
C ASN A 116 18.55 7.50 18.67
N LEU A 117 18.29 7.91 17.43
CA LEU A 117 18.78 9.17 16.87
C LEU A 117 17.67 10.23 16.78
N ILE A 118 17.97 11.48 17.16
CA ILE A 118 17.09 12.64 16.90
C ILE A 118 17.77 13.58 15.90
N VAL A 119 17.21 13.67 14.70
CA VAL A 119 17.70 14.55 13.62
C VAL A 119 16.91 15.87 13.65
N ASP A 120 17.42 16.82 14.42
CA ASP A 120 16.94 18.21 14.48
C ASP A 120 17.97 19.19 13.89
N GLN A 121 18.39 18.91 12.66
CA GLN A 121 19.40 19.67 11.92
C GLN A 121 18.77 20.21 10.63
N THR A 122 19.01 21.47 10.25
CA THR A 122 18.42 22.05 9.03
C THR A 122 19.18 21.71 7.75
N SER A 123 20.32 21.03 7.86
CA SER A 123 21.21 20.65 6.76
C SER A 123 20.78 19.37 6.02
N THR A 124 21.49 19.03 4.95
CA THR A 124 21.47 17.69 4.35
C THR A 124 22.39 16.74 5.13
N ILE A 125 21.90 15.53 5.42
CA ILE A 125 22.60 14.45 6.11
C ILE A 125 22.49 13.18 5.26
N LEU A 126 23.62 12.50 5.05
CA LEU A 126 23.69 11.20 4.39
C LEU A 126 24.30 10.18 5.35
N ILE A 127 23.57 9.11 5.67
CA ILE A 127 24.02 8.01 6.54
C ILE A 127 24.11 6.73 5.71
N LYS A 128 25.26 6.06 5.73
CA LYS A 128 25.57 4.85 4.96
C LYS A 128 25.98 3.69 5.86
N GLY A 129 25.48 2.49 5.58
CA GLY A 129 26.09 1.25 6.07
C GLY A 129 27.35 0.89 5.29
N GLN A 130 28.07 -0.16 5.73
CA GLN A 130 29.20 -0.73 4.98
C GLN A 130 28.79 -1.09 3.53
N ASP A 131 29.50 -0.58 2.52
CA ASP A 131 29.24 -0.86 1.11
C ASP A 131 29.61 -2.31 0.74
N THR A 132 28.60 -3.16 0.53
CA THR A 132 28.76 -4.62 0.42
C THR A 132 29.06 -5.05 -1.02
N THR A 133 30.28 -4.75 -1.50
CA THR A 133 30.81 -5.33 -2.75
C THR A 133 31.17 -6.81 -2.56
N SER A 134 30.13 -7.65 -2.57
CA SER A 134 30.10 -9.10 -2.29
C SER A 134 30.22 -9.52 -0.81
N GLU A 135 29.37 -10.49 -0.44
CA GLU A 135 29.38 -11.38 0.74
C GLU A 135 29.37 -10.78 2.17
N GLN A 136 29.71 -9.51 2.39
CA GLN A 136 29.51 -8.87 3.70
C GLN A 136 28.03 -8.52 3.95
N LEU A 137 27.65 -8.46 5.24
CA LEU A 137 26.31 -8.09 5.68
C LEU A 137 26.20 -6.57 5.77
N GLN A 138 25.10 -6.01 5.24
CA GLN A 138 24.74 -4.59 5.43
C GLN A 138 24.66 -4.27 6.93
N THR A 139 25.14 -3.10 7.34
CA THR A 139 25.08 -2.65 8.74
C THR A 139 23.66 -2.77 9.30
N ILE A 140 23.52 -3.52 10.39
CA ILE A 140 22.26 -3.77 11.08
C ILE A 140 22.04 -2.65 12.10
N TRP A 141 21.07 -1.76 11.86
CA TRP A 141 20.73 -0.71 12.82
C TRP A 141 19.55 -1.15 13.69
N LYS A 142 19.78 -1.21 15.00
CA LYS A 142 18.79 -1.52 16.04
C LYS A 142 18.53 -0.28 16.90
N SER A 143 17.31 -0.11 17.38
CA SER A 143 17.04 0.80 18.49
C SER A 143 17.75 0.32 19.75
N GLY A 144 18.22 1.24 20.60
CA GLY A 144 18.45 0.92 22.01
C GLY A 144 17.16 0.50 22.72
N THR A 145 17.28 -0.08 23.91
CA THR A 145 16.16 -0.59 24.71
C THR A 145 16.02 0.18 26.02
N GLY A 146 14.88 0.81 26.27
CA GLY A 146 14.62 1.52 27.51
C GLY A 146 13.21 2.08 27.62
N PHE A 147 12.99 2.99 28.59
CA PHE A 147 11.67 3.63 28.81
C PHE A 147 11.36 4.76 27.82
N SER A 148 12.36 5.28 27.10
CA SER A 148 12.24 6.42 26.17
C SER A 148 12.41 6.05 24.69
N THR A 149 12.70 4.79 24.38
CA THR A 149 13.15 4.35 23.05
C THR A 149 11.97 4.05 22.11
N SER A 150 11.15 5.07 21.85
CA SER A 150 9.96 4.98 21.00
C SER A 150 10.30 4.74 19.53
N ASN A 151 11.43 5.26 19.05
CA ASN A 151 11.82 5.22 17.64
C ASN A 151 13.33 4.95 17.49
N THR A 152 13.75 4.31 16.40
CA THR A 152 15.19 4.18 16.07
C THR A 152 15.72 5.51 15.54
N ILE A 153 14.95 6.20 14.70
CA ILE A 153 15.27 7.53 14.17
C ILE A 153 14.02 8.41 14.27
N LYS A 154 14.19 9.62 14.80
CA LYS A 154 13.19 10.70 14.77
C LYS A 154 13.72 11.87 13.95
N LEU A 155 13.14 12.12 12.78
CA LEU A 155 13.47 13.26 11.92
C LEU A 155 12.51 14.42 12.20
N GLN A 156 13.07 15.58 12.54
CA GLN A 156 12.32 16.79 12.90
C GLN A 156 12.61 17.98 11.98
N ASN A 157 13.82 18.04 11.40
CA ASN A 157 14.26 19.10 10.50
C ASN A 157 15.19 18.58 9.39
N GLY A 158 15.37 19.37 8.33
CA GLY A 158 16.38 19.14 7.30
C GLY A 158 16.08 18.02 6.30
N THR A 159 17.13 17.50 5.67
CA THR A 159 17.04 16.42 4.67
C THR A 159 17.90 15.25 5.10
N LEU A 160 17.29 14.07 5.25
CA LEU A 160 17.97 12.84 5.65
C LEU A 160 17.93 11.81 4.53
N THR A 161 19.10 11.36 4.10
CA THR A 161 19.28 10.20 3.23
C THR A 161 19.87 9.05 4.03
N ILE A 162 19.23 7.88 3.97
CA ILE A 162 19.74 6.63 4.56
C ILE A 162 19.92 5.64 3.43
N ASN A 163 21.16 5.16 3.27
CA ASN A 163 21.53 4.21 2.23
C ASN A 163 22.09 2.93 2.86
N ASN A 164 21.68 1.78 2.32
CA ASN A 164 22.33 0.49 2.54
C ASN A 164 22.34 0.02 4.02
N ILE A 165 21.25 0.25 4.76
CA ILE A 165 21.04 -0.18 6.16
C ILE A 165 20.00 -1.31 6.25
N ASN A 166 20.22 -2.27 7.14
CA ASN A 166 19.21 -3.25 7.55
C ASN A 166 18.64 -2.90 8.93
N PHE A 167 17.39 -2.44 8.99
CA PHE A 167 16.73 -2.12 10.24
C PHE A 167 16.01 -3.33 10.84
N LEU A 168 16.38 -3.67 12.08
CA LEU A 168 15.76 -4.74 12.85
C LEU A 168 15.13 -4.21 14.14
N PHE A 169 13.98 -4.77 14.48
CA PHE A 169 13.41 -4.67 15.82
C PHE A 169 14.23 -5.53 16.82
N VAL A 170 14.06 -5.23 18.12
CA VAL A 170 14.64 -6.00 19.24
C VAL A 170 13.50 -6.45 20.16
N ILE A 171 13.54 -7.69 20.67
CA ILE A 171 12.63 -8.15 21.74
C ILE A 171 13.40 -8.16 23.07
N LEU A 172 12.88 -7.47 24.08
CA LEU A 172 13.39 -7.52 25.45
C LEU A 172 12.21 -7.62 26.42
N SER A 173 12.20 -8.64 27.29
CA SER A 173 11.13 -8.85 28.30
C SER A 173 9.71 -8.81 27.73
N SER A 174 9.51 -9.43 26.56
CA SER A 174 8.26 -9.42 25.76
C SER A 174 7.83 -8.07 25.16
N ILE A 175 8.60 -6.99 25.35
CA ILE A 175 8.42 -5.71 24.68
C ILE A 175 9.20 -5.73 23.36
N VAL A 176 8.59 -5.21 22.29
CA VAL A 176 9.25 -4.97 21.00
C VAL A 176 9.73 -3.52 20.94
N TYR A 177 11.00 -3.35 20.60
CA TYR A 177 11.66 -2.07 20.39
C TYR A 177 12.07 -1.90 18.92
N PRO A 178 11.96 -0.70 18.33
CA PRO A 178 11.32 0.50 18.88
C PRO A 178 9.81 0.32 19.08
N THR A 179 9.23 0.97 20.10
CA THR A 179 7.83 0.72 20.50
C THR A 179 6.78 1.42 19.63
N ASN A 180 7.18 2.42 18.81
CA ASN A 180 6.29 3.18 17.92
C ASN A 180 6.60 2.92 16.43
N SER A 181 7.80 3.28 15.96
CA SER A 181 8.26 2.96 14.58
C SER A 181 9.77 2.96 14.45
N ILE A 182 10.32 2.34 13.40
CA ILE A 182 11.76 2.44 13.10
C ILE A 182 12.12 3.88 12.76
N ILE A 183 11.41 4.51 11.82
CA ILE A 183 11.56 5.93 11.50
C ILE A 183 10.25 6.67 11.80
N LEU A 184 10.35 7.77 12.55
CA LEU A 184 9.31 8.76 12.74
C LEU A 184 9.74 10.07 12.08
N VAL A 185 8.87 10.66 11.27
CA VAL A 185 8.96 12.09 10.92
C VAL A 185 7.90 12.82 11.73
N GLU A 186 8.36 13.73 12.59
CA GLU A 186 7.54 14.61 13.42
C GLU A 186 8.14 16.02 13.36
N PRO A 187 7.74 16.82 12.35
CA PRO A 187 8.33 18.12 12.08
C PRO A 187 8.09 19.12 13.22
N GLN A 188 9.06 19.98 13.49
CA GLN A 188 8.81 21.16 14.33
C GLN A 188 7.97 22.20 13.56
N SER A 189 7.34 23.12 14.29
CA SER A 189 6.46 24.15 13.71
C SER A 189 7.13 24.93 12.57
N ASN A 190 6.50 24.94 11.39
CA ASN A 190 6.98 25.55 10.14
C ASN A 190 8.16 24.85 9.45
N SER A 191 8.52 23.63 9.86
CA SER A 191 9.48 22.78 9.12
C SER A 191 8.77 21.74 8.24
N PHE A 192 9.40 21.38 7.13
CA PHE A 192 8.94 20.35 6.20
C PHE A 192 10.15 19.49 5.78
N PRO A 193 10.60 18.55 6.63
CA PRO A 193 11.79 17.75 6.37
C PRO A 193 11.62 16.84 5.15
N SER A 194 12.71 16.25 4.66
CA SER A 194 12.69 15.28 3.55
C SER A 194 13.46 14.01 3.88
N LEU A 195 12.95 12.86 3.43
CA LEU A 195 13.51 11.53 3.72
C LEU A 195 13.74 10.75 2.42
N PHE A 196 14.96 10.24 2.25
CA PHE A 196 15.37 9.41 1.14
C PHE A 196 15.89 8.08 1.69
N LEU A 197 15.22 6.97 1.34
CA LEU A 197 15.60 5.61 1.73
C LEU A 197 16.04 4.85 0.49
N ASP A 198 17.27 4.34 0.49
CA ASP A 198 17.86 3.68 -0.66
C ASP A 198 18.56 2.37 -0.28
N HIS A 199 18.27 1.27 -0.99
CA HIS A 199 18.81 -0.07 -0.72
C HIS A 199 18.62 -0.59 0.73
N CYS A 200 17.70 0.02 1.49
CA CYS A 200 17.45 -0.31 2.90
C CYS A 200 16.48 -1.48 3.08
N LYS A 201 16.63 -2.22 4.19
CA LYS A 201 15.77 -3.35 4.56
C LYS A 201 15.08 -3.07 5.89
N PHE A 202 13.84 -3.52 6.02
CA PHE A 202 13.00 -3.41 7.21
C PHE A 202 12.33 -4.76 7.45
N GLN A 203 12.72 -5.46 8.52
CA GLN A 203 12.29 -6.84 8.76
C GLN A 203 11.62 -6.99 10.14
N GLY A 204 10.45 -7.62 10.17
CA GLY A 204 9.79 -8.05 11.40
C GLY A 204 10.13 -9.50 11.78
N TYR A 205 9.24 -10.14 12.55
CA TYR A 205 9.42 -11.51 13.05
C TYR A 205 8.69 -12.60 12.24
N GLY A 206 7.78 -12.20 11.35
CA GLY A 206 6.89 -13.03 10.52
C GLY A 206 5.40 -12.69 10.74
N GLY A 207 4.56 -12.97 9.74
CA GLY A 207 3.15 -12.54 9.68
C GLY A 207 2.20 -13.11 10.74
N ASP A 208 2.55 -14.21 11.42
CA ASP A 208 1.73 -14.85 12.46
C ASP A 208 2.47 -15.00 13.80
N LYS A 209 3.37 -14.05 14.10
CA LYS A 209 4.29 -14.09 15.25
C LYS A 209 4.22 -12.79 16.07
N THR A 210 5.32 -12.38 16.70
CA THR A 210 5.40 -11.16 17.50
C THR A 210 5.04 -9.93 16.67
N LYS A 211 4.02 -9.19 17.12
CA LYS A 211 3.60 -7.93 16.50
C LYS A 211 4.66 -6.84 16.64
N ILE A 212 4.82 -6.04 15.59
CA ILE A 212 5.50 -4.75 15.62
C ILE A 212 4.45 -3.61 15.67
N SER A 213 4.89 -2.37 15.89
CA SER A 213 3.99 -1.20 15.86
C SER A 213 3.84 -0.60 14.45
N SER A 214 4.96 -0.22 13.81
CA SER A 214 5.05 0.20 12.41
C SER A 214 6.53 0.23 11.99
N MET A 215 6.84 0.33 10.70
CA MET A 215 8.21 0.54 10.21
C MET A 215 8.47 2.04 9.98
N LEU A 216 7.61 2.72 9.22
CA LEU A 216 7.71 4.16 8.91
C LEU A 216 6.40 4.88 9.30
N ILE A 217 6.49 5.91 10.13
CA ILE A 217 5.38 6.85 10.43
C ILE A 217 5.86 8.25 10.05
N LEU A 218 5.30 8.81 8.97
CA LEU A 218 5.86 9.98 8.29
C LEU A 218 4.83 11.12 8.21
N ASN A 219 4.94 12.14 9.06
CA ASN A 219 3.98 13.25 9.12
C ASN A 219 4.55 14.55 8.51
N SER A 220 3.73 15.28 7.76
CA SER A 220 3.99 16.59 7.15
C SER A 220 5.37 16.72 6.47
N ILE A 221 5.75 15.69 5.72
CA ILE A 221 7.03 15.61 5.01
C ILE A 221 6.97 16.43 3.72
N ASN A 222 8.06 17.08 3.31
CA ASN A 222 8.12 17.71 2.00
C ASN A 222 8.29 16.65 0.90
N GLN A 223 9.40 15.92 0.94
CA GLN A 223 9.71 14.87 -0.03
C GLN A 223 10.01 13.54 0.66
N LEU A 224 9.32 12.49 0.20
CA LEU A 224 9.64 11.10 0.50
C LEU A 224 10.11 10.40 -0.78
N GLN A 225 11.25 9.72 -0.70
CA GLN A 225 11.68 8.75 -1.70
C GLN A 225 12.06 7.44 -1.03
N ILE A 226 11.56 6.33 -1.58
CA ILE A 226 11.89 4.96 -1.17
C ILE A 226 12.29 4.20 -2.44
N SER A 227 13.57 3.88 -2.60
CA SER A 227 14.13 3.23 -3.79
C SER A 227 14.87 1.94 -3.40
N TYR A 228 14.64 0.85 -4.14
CA TYR A 228 15.32 -0.45 -3.95
C TYR A 228 15.20 -1.05 -2.53
N CYS A 229 14.17 -0.69 -1.78
CA CYS A 229 13.96 -1.14 -0.41
C CYS A 229 13.23 -2.48 -0.31
N ASN A 230 13.33 -3.12 0.86
CA ASN A 230 12.59 -4.34 1.19
C ASN A 230 11.90 -4.20 2.55
N PHE A 231 10.58 -4.36 2.58
CA PHE A 231 9.75 -4.41 3.78
C PHE A 231 9.16 -5.82 3.88
N SER A 232 9.54 -6.61 4.89
CA SER A 232 9.12 -8.01 4.91
C SER A 232 8.95 -8.68 6.27
N GLN A 233 8.23 -9.80 6.24
CA GLN A 233 8.08 -10.76 7.33
C GLN A 233 7.58 -10.10 8.62
N ALA A 234 6.39 -9.50 8.60
CA ALA A 234 5.94 -8.70 9.73
C ALA A 234 4.42 -8.73 9.95
N HIS A 235 4.03 -8.82 11.22
CA HIS A 235 2.67 -8.64 11.72
C HIS A 235 2.62 -7.31 12.49
N SER A 236 1.64 -6.46 12.23
CA SER A 236 1.60 -5.10 12.76
C SER A 236 0.20 -4.67 13.22
N SER A 237 0.15 -3.76 14.18
CA SER A 237 -1.09 -3.11 14.62
C SER A 237 -1.44 -1.87 13.77
N ASN A 238 -0.44 -1.21 13.19
CA ASN A 238 -0.59 -0.05 12.29
C ASN A 238 0.02 -0.41 10.91
N PRO A 239 -0.22 0.34 9.82
CA PRO A 239 0.38 0.04 8.53
C PRO A 239 1.91 0.18 8.59
N PHE A 240 2.60 -0.54 7.72
CA PHE A 240 4.06 -0.61 7.74
C PHE A 240 4.70 0.69 7.25
N VAL A 241 4.06 1.34 6.28
CA VAL A 241 4.40 2.69 5.82
C VAL A 241 3.16 3.58 5.94
N PHE A 242 3.09 4.36 7.02
CA PHE A 242 2.11 5.44 7.20
C PHE A 242 2.72 6.76 6.72
N VAL A 243 2.03 7.48 5.84
CA VAL A 243 2.42 8.83 5.42
C VAL A 243 1.21 9.75 5.48
N CYS A 244 1.30 10.85 6.22
CA CYS A 244 0.25 11.86 6.33
C CYS A 244 0.83 13.24 5.98
N GLY A 245 0.36 13.83 4.87
CA GLY A 245 0.89 15.10 4.35
C GLY A 245 2.26 14.94 3.67
N TYR A 246 2.27 14.98 2.33
CA TYR A 246 3.48 14.94 1.49
C TYR A 246 3.38 15.91 0.28
N SER A 247 4.43 16.67 -0.02
CA SER A 247 4.48 17.48 -1.27
C SER A 247 4.88 16.60 -2.46
N SER A 248 5.80 15.65 -2.26
CA SER A 248 6.18 14.65 -3.26
C SER A 248 6.46 13.31 -2.58
N LEU A 249 5.87 12.25 -3.09
CA LEU A 249 6.07 10.88 -2.64
C LEU A 249 6.44 10.00 -3.84
N THR A 250 7.58 9.32 -3.74
CA THR A 250 8.03 8.32 -4.71
C THR A 250 8.38 7.02 -3.99
N VAL A 251 7.79 5.90 -4.40
CA VAL A 251 8.15 4.54 -3.96
C VAL A 251 8.45 3.73 -5.22
N GLU A 252 9.66 3.21 -5.36
CA GLU A 252 10.08 2.53 -6.58
C GLU A 252 11.04 1.36 -6.39
N ASN A 253 10.97 0.41 -7.32
CA ASN A 253 11.85 -0.77 -7.40
C ASN A 253 11.91 -1.58 -6.08
N SER A 254 10.91 -1.43 -5.22
CA SER A 254 10.91 -1.90 -3.83
C SER A 254 9.96 -3.08 -3.63
N ASN A 255 10.25 -3.89 -2.62
CA ASN A 255 9.54 -5.14 -2.33
C ASN A 255 8.80 -5.04 -0.99
N PHE A 256 7.53 -5.45 -0.98
CA PHE A 256 6.67 -5.55 0.19
C PHE A 256 6.19 -7.00 0.25
N THR A 257 6.57 -7.78 1.27
CA THR A 257 6.39 -9.25 1.23
C THR A 257 6.15 -9.87 2.59
N ASP A 258 5.06 -10.67 2.72
CA ASP A 258 4.63 -11.29 3.97
C ASP A 258 4.36 -10.24 5.07
N LEU A 259 3.42 -9.33 4.76
CA LEU A 259 3.03 -8.20 5.61
C LEU A 259 1.57 -8.32 6.01
N LYS A 260 1.28 -8.31 7.31
CA LYS A 260 -0.06 -8.47 7.87
C LYS A 260 -0.40 -7.33 8.85
N SER A 261 -1.48 -6.61 8.58
CA SER A 261 -2.03 -5.57 9.45
C SER A 261 -3.34 -6.05 10.06
N ASP A 262 -3.51 -5.92 11.37
CA ASP A 262 -4.78 -6.27 12.04
C ASP A 262 -5.86 -5.18 11.92
N GLU A 263 -5.45 -3.93 11.64
CA GLU A 263 -6.34 -2.78 11.53
C GLU A 263 -6.69 -2.41 10.07
N PHE A 264 -7.49 -1.34 9.93
CA PHE A 264 -8.10 -0.82 8.69
C PHE A 264 -7.10 -0.36 7.61
N GLU A 265 -5.82 -0.69 7.71
CA GLU A 265 -4.75 0.01 7.00
C GLU A 265 -3.74 -0.98 6.39
N GLY A 266 -3.49 -0.83 5.08
CA GLY A 266 -2.73 -1.77 4.23
C GLY A 266 -1.22 -1.80 4.45
N ALA A 267 -0.47 -2.43 3.54
CA ALA A 267 1.00 -2.38 3.60
C ALA A 267 1.55 -0.94 3.57
N MET A 268 0.91 -0.06 2.78
CA MET A 268 1.07 1.39 2.85
C MET A 268 -0.29 2.09 3.04
N TYR A 269 -0.31 3.13 3.88
CA TYR A 269 -1.43 4.05 4.03
C TYR A 269 -0.96 5.48 3.77
N LEU A 270 -1.55 6.15 2.77
CA LEU A 270 -1.12 7.46 2.28
C LEU A 270 -2.27 8.48 2.40
N HIS A 271 -2.17 9.40 3.37
CA HIS A 271 -3.08 10.54 3.50
C HIS A 271 -2.50 11.81 2.89
N GLY A 272 -3.20 12.39 1.91
CA GLY A 272 -2.73 13.54 1.14
C GLY A 272 -3.44 14.84 1.53
N GLU A 273 -2.74 15.68 2.31
CA GLU A 273 -3.25 16.98 2.79
C GLU A 273 -2.81 18.18 1.93
N PHE A 274 -1.62 18.15 1.33
CA PHE A 274 -1.07 19.31 0.61
C PHE A 274 -1.65 19.50 -0.79
N ILE A 275 -1.89 20.77 -1.12
CA ILE A 275 -2.21 21.27 -2.46
C ILE A 275 -1.06 20.91 -3.41
N ASP A 276 -1.40 20.44 -4.60
CA ASP A 276 -0.48 20.15 -5.71
C ASP A 276 0.64 19.10 -5.46
N SER A 277 0.42 18.30 -4.42
CA SER A 277 1.14 17.08 -4.05
C SER A 277 1.31 16.04 -5.19
N LYS A 278 2.49 15.42 -5.33
CA LYS A 278 2.77 14.37 -6.33
C LYS A 278 2.90 12.98 -5.70
N VAL A 279 2.32 11.95 -6.30
CA VAL A 279 2.51 10.53 -5.91
C VAL A 279 2.97 9.70 -7.12
N VAL A 280 4.07 8.97 -6.95
CA VAL A 280 4.55 7.94 -7.89
C VAL A 280 4.86 6.65 -7.12
N ILE A 281 4.25 5.55 -7.53
CA ILE A 281 4.49 4.20 -7.01
C ILE A 281 4.76 3.32 -8.25
N GLN A 282 6.02 3.01 -8.53
CA GLN A 282 6.43 2.38 -9.80
C GLN A 282 7.37 1.19 -9.67
N ASN A 283 7.19 0.15 -10.50
CA ASN A 283 8.06 -1.04 -10.54
C ASN A 283 8.20 -1.78 -9.18
N ASN A 284 7.23 -1.64 -8.27
CA ASN A 284 7.26 -2.31 -6.97
C ASN A 284 6.56 -3.67 -7.02
N ARG A 285 6.85 -4.51 -6.03
CA ARG A 285 6.25 -5.85 -5.91
C ARG A 285 5.67 -6.05 -4.50
N PHE A 286 4.36 -6.14 -4.43
CA PHE A 286 3.57 -6.45 -3.23
C PHE A 286 3.14 -7.92 -3.26
N VAL A 287 3.51 -8.70 -2.24
CA VAL A 287 3.30 -10.15 -2.19
C VAL A 287 2.76 -10.57 -0.83
N ARG A 288 1.59 -11.21 -0.79
CA ARG A 288 0.95 -11.66 0.46
C ARG A 288 0.87 -10.53 1.51
N CYS A 289 0.48 -9.35 1.03
CA CYS A 289 0.16 -8.19 1.87
C CYS A 289 -1.31 -8.24 2.24
N SER A 290 -1.64 -8.26 3.54
CA SER A 290 -2.99 -8.46 4.04
C SER A 290 -3.38 -7.45 5.12
N ALA A 291 -4.62 -6.97 5.06
CA ALA A 291 -5.17 -6.01 6.02
C ALA A 291 -6.71 -6.10 6.07
N LYS A 292 -7.31 -5.33 6.99
CA LYS A 292 -8.76 -5.27 7.17
C LYS A 292 -9.46 -4.55 6.01
N ASP A 293 -8.91 -3.45 5.49
CA ASP A 293 -9.54 -2.73 4.36
C ASP A 293 -9.00 -3.20 3.01
N ALA A 294 -7.82 -2.75 2.59
CA ALA A 294 -7.14 -3.19 1.36
C ALA A 294 -5.73 -3.71 1.66
N GLY A 295 -5.33 -4.81 1.03
CA GLY A 295 -4.14 -5.57 1.45
C GLY A 295 -2.80 -4.86 1.22
N ALA A 296 -2.63 -4.12 0.13
CA ALA A 296 -1.35 -3.53 -0.26
C ALA A 296 -1.31 -2.00 -0.10
N ILE A 297 -2.23 -1.26 -0.72
CA ILE A 297 -2.19 0.21 -0.74
C ILE A 297 -3.56 0.77 -0.36
N ILE A 298 -3.57 1.70 0.59
CA ILE A 298 -4.69 2.62 0.82
C ILE A 298 -4.20 4.04 0.56
N LEU A 299 -4.97 4.79 -0.22
CA LEU A 299 -4.70 6.18 -0.55
C LEU A 299 -5.97 7.00 -0.32
N THR A 300 -5.92 7.89 0.67
CA THR A 300 -7.03 8.76 1.09
C THR A 300 -6.59 10.22 0.88
N THR A 301 -7.02 10.86 -0.22
CA THR A 301 -6.34 12.10 -0.64
C THR A 301 -7.29 13.20 -1.06
N ALA A 302 -7.27 14.29 -0.31
CA ALA A 302 -7.82 15.58 -0.73
C ALA A 302 -6.86 16.27 -1.73
N LEU A 303 -6.53 15.58 -2.85
CA LEU A 303 -5.72 16.16 -3.92
C LEU A 303 -6.41 17.44 -4.40
N SER A 304 -5.81 18.58 -4.06
CA SER A 304 -6.38 19.92 -4.23
C SER A 304 -5.39 20.79 -5.02
N GLY A 305 -5.86 21.81 -5.76
CA GLY A 305 -5.06 22.50 -6.78
C GLY A 305 -5.08 21.83 -8.16
N LYS A 306 -4.24 22.28 -9.11
CA LYS A 306 -4.27 21.86 -10.54
C LYS A 306 -3.15 20.91 -10.99
N GLN A 307 -2.08 20.75 -10.21
CA GLN A 307 -0.84 20.06 -10.61
C GLN A 307 -0.63 18.69 -9.94
N SER A 308 -1.31 18.35 -8.84
CA SER A 308 -1.14 16.99 -8.26
C SER A 308 -1.40 15.91 -9.31
N SER A 309 -0.63 14.84 -9.22
CA SER A 309 -0.78 13.63 -10.04
C SER A 309 -0.61 12.40 -9.16
N LEU A 310 -1.36 11.35 -9.50
CA LEU A 310 -1.23 10.03 -8.90
C LEU A 310 -0.83 9.05 -10.00
N GLN A 311 0.32 8.41 -9.83
CA GLN A 311 0.81 7.33 -10.68
C GLN A 311 1.08 6.11 -9.82
N ILE A 312 0.38 5.01 -10.09
CA ILE A 312 0.68 3.67 -9.59
C ILE A 312 0.89 2.81 -10.84
N ILE A 313 2.12 2.64 -11.30
CA ILE A 313 2.41 2.10 -12.64
C ILE A 313 3.40 0.94 -12.62
N ASP A 314 3.21 -0.05 -13.50
CA ASP A 314 4.14 -1.16 -13.71
C ASP A 314 4.45 -2.00 -12.44
N ASN A 315 3.58 -1.96 -11.42
CA ASN A 315 3.75 -2.73 -10.18
C ASN A 315 3.11 -4.13 -10.28
N GLN A 316 3.48 -5.00 -9.34
CA GLN A 316 2.92 -6.35 -9.20
C GLN A 316 2.23 -6.49 -7.84
N PHE A 317 0.98 -6.94 -7.83
CA PHE A 317 0.17 -7.19 -6.63
C PHE A 317 -0.26 -8.65 -6.64
N ILE A 318 0.33 -9.46 -5.76
CA ILE A 318 0.25 -10.92 -5.82
C ILE A 318 -0.21 -11.50 -4.48
N SER A 319 -1.37 -12.15 -4.47
CA SER A 319 -2.02 -12.69 -3.26
C SER A 319 -2.21 -11.61 -2.19
N CYS A 320 -2.44 -10.37 -2.59
CA CYS A 320 -2.78 -9.27 -1.68
C CYS A 320 -4.26 -9.35 -1.31
N CYS A 321 -4.57 -9.10 -0.04
CA CYS A 321 -5.86 -9.50 0.53
C CYS A 321 -6.44 -8.43 1.47
N GLY A 322 -7.62 -7.92 1.14
CA GLY A 322 -8.40 -7.06 2.03
C GLY A 322 -9.66 -7.77 2.55
N SER A 323 -10.22 -7.32 3.68
CA SER A 323 -11.54 -7.79 4.12
C SER A 323 -12.66 -6.96 3.49
N TYR A 324 -12.52 -5.64 3.38
CA TYR A 324 -13.52 -4.75 2.79
C TYR A 324 -13.28 -4.42 1.31
N TYR A 325 -12.03 -4.41 0.86
CA TYR A 325 -11.60 -4.08 -0.51
C TYR A 325 -10.53 -5.08 -1.00
N GLY A 326 -9.96 -4.83 -2.16
CA GLY A 326 -8.96 -5.69 -2.80
C GLY A 326 -7.51 -5.42 -2.37
N ALA A 327 -6.58 -5.53 -3.31
CA ALA A 327 -5.19 -5.11 -3.11
C ALA A 327 -5.05 -3.60 -2.90
N ILE A 328 -5.82 -2.77 -3.64
CA ILE A 328 -5.77 -1.30 -3.59
C ILE A 328 -7.12 -0.69 -3.25
N LEU A 329 -7.13 0.30 -2.35
CA LEU A 329 -8.22 1.27 -2.16
C LEU A 329 -7.73 2.69 -2.48
N LEU A 330 -8.42 3.38 -3.37
CA LEU A 330 -8.29 4.81 -3.62
C LEU A 330 -9.59 5.52 -3.22
N THR A 331 -9.55 6.59 -2.43
CA THR A 331 -10.75 7.33 -2.02
C THR A 331 -10.51 8.82 -1.80
N GLN A 332 -11.62 9.58 -1.75
CA GLN A 332 -11.69 11.05 -1.61
C GLN A 332 -11.05 11.87 -2.75
N LEU A 333 -10.74 11.20 -3.86
CA LEU A 333 -10.00 11.72 -5.01
C LEU A 333 -10.56 13.05 -5.55
N GLY A 334 -9.66 13.99 -5.84
CA GLY A 334 -9.99 15.25 -6.53
C GLY A 334 -9.99 15.13 -8.06
N LYS A 335 -10.45 16.19 -8.75
CA LYS A 335 -10.52 16.30 -10.23
C LYS A 335 -9.15 16.32 -10.92
N LYS A 336 -8.45 15.18 -11.05
CA LYS A 336 -7.02 15.16 -11.44
C LYS A 336 -6.60 14.04 -12.39
N ASN A 337 -5.31 14.06 -12.74
CA ASN A 337 -4.61 13.05 -13.53
C ASN A 337 -4.27 11.86 -12.63
N ILE A 338 -4.99 10.75 -12.81
CA ILE A 338 -4.73 9.46 -12.16
C ILE A 338 -4.27 8.47 -13.24
N SER A 339 -3.20 7.74 -12.96
CA SER A 339 -2.74 6.60 -13.75
C SER A 339 -2.47 5.41 -12.83
N LEU A 340 -3.02 4.27 -13.22
CA LEU A 340 -2.98 2.95 -12.61
C LEU A 340 -2.57 1.92 -13.70
N ASN A 341 -1.77 2.36 -14.67
CA ASN A 341 -1.45 1.61 -15.89
C ASN A 341 -0.45 0.47 -15.68
N ASN A 342 -0.48 -0.52 -16.58
CA ASN A 342 0.47 -1.64 -16.68
C ASN A 342 0.66 -2.53 -15.43
N ASN A 343 -0.14 -2.38 -14.38
CA ASN A 343 0.00 -3.19 -13.17
C ASN A 343 -0.47 -4.63 -13.40
N ILE A 344 0.19 -5.58 -12.76
CA ILE A 344 -0.15 -7.01 -12.81
C ILE A 344 -0.78 -7.40 -11.47
N PHE A 345 -2.03 -7.84 -11.52
CA PHE A 345 -2.81 -8.26 -10.36
C PHE A 345 -3.10 -9.77 -10.40
N GLN A 346 -2.52 -10.53 -9.47
CA GLN A 346 -2.59 -11.99 -9.50
C GLN A 346 -3.04 -12.55 -8.15
N ASP A 347 -4.07 -13.40 -8.16
CA ASP A 347 -4.54 -14.15 -6.99
C ASP A 347 -4.95 -13.28 -5.79
N ASN A 348 -5.33 -12.03 -6.02
CA ASN A 348 -5.81 -11.12 -4.97
C ASN A 348 -7.24 -11.47 -4.51
N GLU A 349 -7.56 -11.14 -3.27
CA GLU A 349 -8.80 -11.58 -2.61
C GLU A 349 -9.46 -10.50 -1.75
N ARG A 350 -10.79 -10.60 -1.64
CA ARG A 350 -11.68 -9.72 -0.87
C ARG A 350 -12.55 -10.57 0.05
N ILE A 351 -12.04 -10.93 1.24
CA ILE A 351 -12.54 -12.03 2.09
C ILE A 351 -14.06 -11.97 2.36
N ARG A 352 -14.64 -10.76 2.50
CA ARG A 352 -16.05 -10.60 2.91
C ARG A 352 -17.06 -10.59 1.75
N GLN A 353 -16.66 -10.97 0.53
CA GLN A 353 -17.58 -11.11 -0.60
C GLN A 353 -17.49 -12.48 -1.28
N SER A 354 -18.63 -13.17 -1.38
CA SER A 354 -18.75 -14.50 -2.01
C SER A 354 -18.48 -14.51 -3.52
N SER A 355 -18.55 -13.36 -4.19
CA SER A 355 -18.19 -13.22 -5.61
C SER A 355 -16.71 -12.90 -5.85
N ASN A 356 -15.97 -12.48 -4.82
CA ASN A 356 -14.61 -11.92 -4.93
C ASN A 356 -14.46 -10.76 -5.94
N PHE A 357 -15.52 -10.01 -6.23
CA PHE A 357 -15.46 -8.84 -7.14
C PHE A 357 -14.82 -7.62 -6.47
N GLY A 358 -14.09 -6.81 -7.23
CA GLY A 358 -13.31 -5.68 -6.68
C GLY A 358 -12.07 -6.09 -5.89
N CYS A 359 -11.55 -7.30 -6.11
CA CYS A 359 -10.40 -7.89 -5.41
C CYS A 359 -9.03 -7.30 -5.79
N ASP A 360 -8.92 -6.54 -6.89
CA ASP A 360 -7.67 -5.88 -7.28
C ASP A 360 -7.67 -4.42 -6.85
N VAL A 361 -8.63 -3.63 -7.34
CA VAL A 361 -8.69 -2.18 -7.14
C VAL A 361 -10.11 -1.75 -6.81
N SER A 362 -10.27 -0.93 -5.77
CA SER A 362 -11.49 -0.16 -5.50
C SER A 362 -11.21 1.33 -5.63
N VAL A 363 -11.92 2.02 -6.52
CA VAL A 363 -11.78 3.46 -6.77
C VAL A 363 -13.07 4.18 -6.36
N ILE A 364 -13.00 4.99 -5.31
CA ILE A 364 -14.15 5.68 -4.71
C ILE A 364 -14.02 7.19 -4.90
N TYR A 365 -15.01 7.81 -5.54
CA TYR A 365 -15.13 9.25 -5.70
C TYR A 365 -16.27 9.80 -4.84
N THR A 366 -16.01 10.85 -4.07
CA THR A 366 -16.95 11.43 -3.09
C THR A 366 -17.27 12.90 -3.35
N GLN A 367 -16.79 13.49 -4.45
CA GLN A 367 -17.06 14.90 -4.76
C GLN A 367 -18.29 15.07 -5.67
N PHE A 368 -19.14 16.05 -5.34
CA PHE A 368 -20.40 16.35 -6.03
C PHE A 368 -20.25 16.80 -7.49
N LEU A 369 -19.05 17.22 -7.92
CA LEU A 369 -18.79 17.64 -9.29
C LEU A 369 -17.79 16.69 -9.93
N MET A 370 -18.24 15.98 -10.97
CA MET A 370 -17.38 15.12 -11.78
C MET A 370 -16.37 15.92 -12.61
N PRO A 371 -15.21 15.32 -12.96
CA PRO A 371 -14.32 15.84 -14.00
C PRO A 371 -14.77 15.44 -15.42
N ASN A 372 -15.52 14.34 -15.58
CA ASN A 372 -16.00 13.80 -16.85
C ASN A 372 -17.38 13.15 -16.66
N ALA A 373 -18.25 13.16 -17.67
CA ALA A 373 -19.64 12.68 -17.59
C ALA A 373 -19.79 11.14 -17.56
N ASN A 374 -18.68 10.39 -17.55
CA ASN A 374 -18.67 8.94 -17.42
C ASN A 374 -17.53 8.51 -16.48
N TRP A 375 -17.88 8.03 -15.28
CA TRP A 375 -16.92 7.62 -14.25
C TRP A 375 -16.19 6.33 -14.62
N GLU A 376 -16.95 5.34 -15.07
CA GLU A 376 -16.45 4.02 -15.48
C GLU A 376 -15.38 4.14 -16.57
N GLN A 377 -15.65 4.94 -17.60
CA GLN A 377 -14.70 5.15 -18.71
C GLN A 377 -13.45 5.90 -18.24
N TYR A 378 -13.55 6.81 -17.27
CA TYR A 378 -12.38 7.43 -16.63
C TYR A 378 -11.55 6.38 -15.86
N CYS A 379 -12.19 5.54 -15.04
CA CYS A 379 -11.50 4.46 -14.32
C CYS A 379 -10.81 3.46 -15.27
N LYS A 380 -11.46 3.07 -16.37
CA LYS A 380 -10.86 2.20 -17.40
C LYS A 380 -9.66 2.86 -18.07
N SER A 381 -9.78 4.14 -18.45
CA SER A 381 -8.70 4.91 -19.07
C SER A 381 -7.50 5.07 -18.14
N ALA A 382 -7.76 5.18 -16.83
CA ALA A 382 -6.72 5.22 -15.80
C ALA A 382 -6.09 3.85 -15.53
N LEU A 383 -6.67 2.72 -15.95
CA LEU A 383 -6.17 1.35 -15.71
C LEU A 383 -5.62 0.70 -17.00
N GLN A 384 -5.24 1.49 -18.00
CA GLN A 384 -4.85 0.99 -19.31
C GLN A 384 -3.61 0.09 -19.24
N GLY A 385 -3.62 -1.03 -19.97
CA GLY A 385 -2.52 -2.00 -20.01
C GLY A 385 -2.40 -2.91 -18.77
N SER A 386 -3.09 -2.59 -17.67
CA SER A 386 -3.12 -3.42 -16.46
C SER A 386 -3.86 -4.75 -16.69
N LYS A 387 -3.46 -5.79 -15.96
CA LYS A 387 -3.92 -7.17 -16.16
C LYS A 387 -4.34 -7.84 -14.86
N SER A 388 -5.35 -8.72 -14.93
CA SER A 388 -5.82 -9.53 -13.80
C SER A 388 -5.94 -11.01 -14.15
N ASN A 389 -5.92 -11.91 -13.15
CA ASN A 389 -6.41 -13.28 -13.28
C ASN A 389 -7.78 -13.54 -12.62
N LYS A 390 -8.49 -12.49 -12.19
CA LYS A 390 -9.86 -12.55 -11.66
C LYS A 390 -10.83 -11.75 -12.55
N PRO A 391 -12.04 -12.24 -12.85
CA PRO A 391 -13.09 -11.45 -13.50
C PRO A 391 -13.63 -10.38 -12.53
N GLN A 392 -14.15 -9.28 -13.10
CA GLN A 392 -14.79 -8.17 -12.37
C GLN A 392 -13.97 -7.65 -11.17
N SER A 393 -12.63 -7.66 -11.33
CA SER A 393 -11.68 -7.42 -10.24
C SER A 393 -11.49 -5.95 -9.87
N VAL A 394 -11.93 -5.03 -10.73
CA VAL A 394 -11.97 -3.59 -10.45
C VAL A 394 -13.40 -3.19 -10.06
N ASN A 395 -13.51 -2.51 -8.93
CA ASN A 395 -14.71 -1.90 -8.38
C ASN A 395 -14.60 -0.38 -8.51
N TYR A 396 -15.63 0.28 -9.04
CA TYR A 396 -15.73 1.75 -9.06
C TYR A 396 -17.00 2.20 -8.35
N ILE A 397 -16.90 3.28 -7.58
CA ILE A 397 -18.02 3.92 -6.88
C ILE A 397 -17.89 5.43 -7.03
N HIS A 398 -18.96 6.12 -7.36
CA HIS A 398 -19.09 7.58 -7.26
C HIS A 398 -20.40 7.92 -6.55
N TYR A 399 -20.27 8.48 -5.35
CA TYR A 399 -21.39 8.97 -4.56
C TYR A 399 -21.93 10.30 -5.12
N GLN A 400 -23.23 10.39 -5.34
CA GLN A 400 -23.90 11.62 -5.83
C GLN A 400 -25.07 12.03 -4.93
N PRO A 401 -25.62 13.27 -5.08
CA PRO A 401 -26.81 13.67 -4.33
C PRO A 401 -28.08 12.87 -4.68
N ASP A 402 -28.18 12.41 -5.93
CA ASP A 402 -29.42 11.86 -6.51
C ASP A 402 -29.36 10.33 -6.70
N GLU A 403 -28.28 9.78 -7.26
CA GLU A 403 -28.08 8.34 -7.46
C GLU A 403 -26.58 7.96 -7.48
N ASP A 404 -26.19 6.93 -6.71
CA ASP A 404 -24.80 6.45 -6.65
C ASP A 404 -24.43 5.65 -7.91
N ILE A 405 -23.38 6.08 -8.62
CA ILE A 405 -22.87 5.36 -9.81
C ILE A 405 -21.80 4.37 -9.35
N TYR A 406 -22.12 3.08 -9.33
CA TYR A 406 -21.18 2.01 -8.98
C TYR A 406 -21.22 0.84 -9.97
N GLY A 407 -20.17 0.02 -9.96
CA GLY A 407 -20.11 -1.20 -10.77
C GLY A 407 -18.74 -1.88 -10.75
N PHE A 408 -18.61 -2.89 -11.60
CA PHE A 408 -17.38 -3.67 -11.75
C PHE A 408 -17.04 -3.90 -13.22
N PHE A 409 -15.76 -3.88 -13.57
CA PHE A 409 -15.27 -4.26 -14.90
C PHE A 409 -14.02 -5.15 -14.81
N ASN A 410 -13.73 -5.87 -15.89
CA ASN A 410 -12.54 -6.72 -15.98
C ASN A 410 -11.35 -5.93 -16.55
N LEU A 411 -10.14 -6.24 -16.07
CA LEU A 411 -8.89 -5.91 -16.77
C LEU A 411 -8.61 -6.93 -17.88
N ARG A 412 -7.56 -6.72 -18.70
CA ARG A 412 -7.12 -7.74 -19.67
C ARG A 412 -6.60 -8.96 -18.90
N SER A 413 -6.88 -10.19 -19.38
CA SER A 413 -6.45 -11.38 -18.65
C SER A 413 -4.91 -11.53 -18.66
N ILE A 414 -4.33 -11.96 -17.54
CA ILE A 414 -2.90 -12.30 -17.42
C ILE A 414 -2.51 -13.41 -18.40
N SER A 415 -3.39 -14.38 -18.68
CA SER A 415 -3.13 -15.45 -19.65
C SER A 415 -3.20 -14.98 -21.11
N GLY A 416 -3.67 -13.76 -21.39
CA GLY A 416 -3.96 -13.27 -22.74
C GLY A 416 -5.26 -13.78 -23.33
N ASN A 417 -5.93 -14.75 -22.70
CA ASN A 417 -7.22 -15.26 -23.15
C ASN A 417 -8.36 -14.25 -22.88
N CYS A 418 -9.39 -14.27 -23.72
CA CYS A 418 -10.61 -13.51 -23.48
C CYS A 418 -11.42 -14.09 -22.32
N TRP A 419 -12.13 -13.23 -21.59
CA TRP A 419 -13.06 -13.67 -20.54
C TRP A 419 -14.31 -14.36 -21.13
N ASP A 420 -14.88 -15.29 -20.35
CA ASP A 420 -16.14 -15.97 -20.65
C ASP A 420 -17.28 -14.99 -20.98
N SER A 421 -18.24 -15.41 -21.79
CA SER A 421 -19.42 -14.63 -22.19
C SER A 421 -20.22 -14.04 -21.02
N GLN A 422 -20.34 -14.76 -19.90
CA GLN A 422 -20.94 -14.25 -18.65
C GLN A 422 -20.20 -13.03 -18.06
N TYR A 423 -18.92 -12.85 -18.38
CA TYR A 423 -18.07 -11.72 -17.99
C TYR A 423 -17.68 -10.83 -19.20
N GLN A 424 -18.29 -11.01 -20.38
CA GLN A 424 -18.01 -10.20 -21.58
C GLN A 424 -18.58 -8.78 -21.53
N SER A 425 -19.17 -8.38 -20.41
CA SER A 425 -19.52 -7.00 -20.18
C SER A 425 -18.26 -6.17 -19.90
N TRP A 426 -18.01 -5.18 -20.77
CA TRP A 426 -17.27 -3.96 -20.47
C TRP A 426 -15.73 -3.99 -20.31
N SER A 427 -15.01 -5.10 -20.55
CA SER A 427 -13.52 -5.08 -20.55
C SER A 427 -12.89 -4.55 -21.85
N ASP A 428 -11.57 -4.35 -21.80
CA ASP A 428 -10.74 -4.28 -23.01
C ASP A 428 -10.44 -5.71 -23.49
N TYR A 429 -11.02 -6.10 -24.63
CA TYR A 429 -10.78 -7.39 -25.31
C TYR A 429 -9.92 -7.21 -26.57
N SER A 430 -9.24 -6.07 -26.74
CA SER A 430 -8.25 -5.91 -27.79
C SER A 430 -7.14 -6.95 -27.61
N GLU A 431 -6.72 -7.57 -28.71
CA GLU A 431 -5.62 -8.55 -28.73
C GLU A 431 -5.74 -9.73 -27.74
N CYS A 432 -6.96 -10.14 -27.37
CA CYS A 432 -7.17 -11.37 -26.57
C CYS A 432 -7.31 -12.61 -27.46
N VAL A 433 -6.87 -13.76 -26.95
CA VAL A 433 -7.03 -15.07 -27.61
C VAL A 433 -8.40 -15.64 -27.27
N CYS A 434 -9.17 -16.01 -28.30
CA CYS A 434 -10.50 -16.56 -28.13
C CYS A 434 -10.48 -17.91 -27.37
N THR A 435 -11.50 -18.16 -26.54
CA THR A 435 -11.74 -19.47 -25.90
C THR A 435 -13.14 -20.00 -26.25
N THR A 436 -13.40 -21.28 -25.93
CA THR A 436 -14.74 -21.91 -26.09
C THR A 436 -15.84 -21.12 -25.37
N GLN A 437 -15.55 -20.51 -24.22
CA GLN A 437 -16.49 -19.67 -23.47
C GLN A 437 -16.40 -18.18 -23.83
N GLY A 438 -15.28 -17.74 -24.42
CA GLY A 438 -14.89 -16.34 -24.56
C GLY A 438 -14.43 -15.97 -25.97
N HIS A 439 -15.37 -15.68 -26.88
CA HIS A 439 -15.09 -15.41 -28.30
C HIS A 439 -15.75 -14.12 -28.85
N PRO A 440 -15.41 -12.92 -28.35
CA PRO A 440 -15.91 -11.67 -28.92
C PRO A 440 -15.39 -11.44 -30.36
N ASN A 441 -16.15 -10.75 -31.21
CA ASN A 441 -15.89 -10.65 -32.67
C ASN A 441 -14.46 -10.22 -33.08
N TYR A 442 -13.72 -9.55 -32.19
CA TYR A 442 -12.39 -8.99 -32.42
C TYR A 442 -11.24 -9.75 -31.70
N CYS A 443 -11.52 -10.88 -31.03
CA CYS A 443 -10.47 -11.76 -30.51
C CYS A 443 -9.70 -12.48 -31.64
N THR A 444 -8.47 -12.89 -31.36
CA THR A 444 -7.64 -13.70 -32.26
C THR A 444 -7.88 -15.18 -31.99
N CYS A 445 -8.20 -15.96 -33.03
CA CYS A 445 -8.33 -17.40 -32.89
C CYS A 445 -6.98 -18.08 -32.64
N PRO A 446 -6.90 -19.05 -31.71
CA PRO A 446 -5.68 -19.82 -31.51
C PRO A 446 -5.35 -20.66 -32.75
N SER A 447 -4.06 -20.85 -33.02
CA SER A 447 -3.54 -21.66 -34.13
C SER A 447 -3.08 -23.06 -33.73
N ASN A 448 -2.75 -23.26 -32.44
CA ASN A 448 -2.08 -24.48 -31.93
C ASN A 448 -2.80 -25.12 -30.73
N GLU A 449 -4.06 -24.76 -30.44
CA GLU A 449 -4.81 -25.30 -29.30
C GLU A 449 -5.53 -26.61 -29.67
N PRO A 450 -5.23 -27.75 -29.02
CA PRO A 450 -5.75 -29.07 -29.42
C PRO A 450 -7.22 -29.28 -29.07
N THR A 451 -7.77 -28.49 -28.13
CA THR A 451 -9.17 -28.58 -27.67
C THR A 451 -10.05 -27.43 -28.16
N TYR A 452 -9.48 -26.45 -28.88
CA TYR A 452 -10.23 -25.35 -29.48
C TYR A 452 -9.54 -24.91 -30.78
N THR A 453 -9.90 -25.57 -31.87
CA THR A 453 -9.23 -25.38 -33.17
C THR A 453 -9.50 -24.00 -33.75
N GLN A 454 -8.62 -23.55 -34.66
CA GLN A 454 -8.83 -22.31 -35.41
C GLN A 454 -10.18 -22.32 -36.14
N GLU A 455 -10.59 -23.45 -36.71
CA GLU A 455 -11.87 -23.61 -37.44
C GLU A 455 -13.08 -23.46 -36.50
N GLN A 456 -13.07 -24.16 -35.36
CA GLN A 456 -14.13 -24.03 -34.35
C GLN A 456 -14.23 -22.59 -33.84
N CYS A 457 -13.09 -21.93 -33.60
CA CYS A 457 -13.07 -20.53 -33.21
C CYS A 457 -13.63 -19.59 -34.29
N GLN A 458 -13.28 -19.77 -35.57
CA GLN A 458 -13.86 -18.93 -36.63
C GLN A 458 -15.37 -19.13 -36.75
N PHE A 459 -15.86 -20.38 -36.61
CA PHE A 459 -17.29 -20.66 -36.50
C PHE A 459 -17.91 -19.97 -35.26
N ASP A 460 -17.24 -20.03 -34.10
CA ASP A 460 -17.78 -19.47 -32.87
C ASP A 460 -17.89 -17.94 -32.87
N LYS A 461 -17.00 -17.27 -33.60
CA LYS A 461 -17.06 -15.82 -33.85
C LYS A 461 -18.14 -15.36 -34.83
N LEU A 462 -18.81 -16.26 -35.56
CA LEU A 462 -19.85 -15.86 -36.53
C LEU A 462 -21.09 -15.30 -35.82
N PRO A 463 -21.75 -14.27 -36.37
CA PRO A 463 -23.04 -13.81 -35.85
C PRO A 463 -24.12 -14.86 -36.08
N VAL A 464 -25.19 -14.83 -35.28
CA VAL A 464 -26.44 -15.54 -35.61
C VAL A 464 -27.05 -14.90 -36.86
N CYS A 465 -27.57 -15.71 -37.80
CA CYS A 465 -28.19 -15.20 -39.01
C CYS A 465 -29.42 -14.32 -38.71
N TYR A 466 -29.63 -13.28 -39.52
CA TYR A 466 -30.81 -12.42 -39.45
C TYR A 466 -31.22 -11.93 -40.85
N GLY A 467 -32.52 -11.86 -41.12
CA GLY A 467 -33.06 -11.47 -42.43
C GLY A 467 -32.97 -12.57 -43.50
N TYR A 468 -33.04 -12.15 -44.77
CA TYR A 468 -33.12 -13.03 -45.96
C TYR A 468 -31.87 -13.02 -46.84
N SER A 469 -30.82 -12.30 -46.43
CA SER A 469 -29.57 -12.13 -47.19
C SER A 469 -28.38 -12.61 -46.37
N GLU A 470 -27.46 -13.32 -47.03
CA GLU A 470 -26.19 -13.74 -46.43
C GLU A 470 -25.38 -12.51 -45.96
N SER A 471 -24.82 -12.60 -44.76
CA SER A 471 -23.94 -11.57 -44.20
C SER A 471 -22.51 -11.77 -44.69
N THR A 472 -21.77 -10.68 -44.90
CA THR A 472 -20.38 -10.73 -45.38
C THR A 472 -19.50 -11.49 -44.39
N GLY A 473 -19.14 -12.73 -44.73
CA GLY A 473 -18.39 -13.66 -43.86
C GLY A 473 -19.20 -14.85 -43.32
N GLY A 474 -20.49 -14.95 -43.65
CA GLY A 474 -21.39 -16.01 -43.19
C GLY A 474 -22.01 -15.74 -41.81
N CYS A 475 -22.89 -16.65 -41.39
CA CYS A 475 -23.57 -16.58 -40.09
C CYS A 475 -24.03 -17.98 -39.62
N LYS A 476 -24.28 -18.14 -38.32
CA LYS A 476 -24.74 -19.40 -37.72
C LYS A 476 -26.26 -19.54 -37.79
N CYS A 477 -26.73 -20.76 -38.03
CA CYS A 477 -28.13 -21.11 -37.79
C CYS A 477 -28.44 -20.99 -36.29
N SER A 478 -29.70 -20.69 -35.93
CA SER A 478 -30.17 -20.75 -34.55
C SER A 478 -31.52 -21.46 -34.49
N PHE A 479 -31.92 -21.91 -33.30
CA PHE A 479 -33.26 -22.45 -33.09
C PHE A 479 -34.34 -21.48 -33.62
N GLY A 480 -35.24 -21.98 -34.46
CA GLY A 480 -36.27 -21.20 -35.15
C GLY A 480 -35.81 -20.40 -36.38
N ASN A 481 -34.53 -20.40 -36.76
CA ASN A 481 -34.03 -19.61 -37.90
C ASN A 481 -32.94 -20.34 -38.72
N TYR A 482 -33.32 -20.82 -39.91
CA TYR A 482 -32.54 -21.76 -40.72
C TYR A 482 -32.44 -21.36 -42.21
N PRO A 483 -32.05 -20.13 -42.58
CA PRO A 483 -31.92 -19.76 -43.99
C PRO A 483 -30.88 -20.66 -44.68
N SER A 484 -31.05 -20.91 -45.98
CA SER A 484 -30.22 -21.87 -46.73
C SER A 484 -28.71 -21.62 -46.63
N TYR A 485 -28.29 -20.36 -46.45
CA TYR A 485 -26.90 -19.94 -46.27
C TYR A 485 -26.36 -20.04 -44.82
N CYS A 486 -27.16 -20.39 -43.82
CA CYS A 486 -26.67 -20.49 -42.43
C CYS A 486 -25.74 -21.68 -42.22
N LEU A 487 -24.73 -21.52 -41.37
CA LEU A 487 -23.79 -22.58 -41.01
C LEU A 487 -24.22 -23.29 -39.70
N CYS A 488 -24.13 -24.61 -39.70
CA CYS A 488 -24.36 -25.45 -38.52
C CYS A 488 -23.08 -25.62 -37.69
N PRO A 489 -23.19 -25.97 -36.39
CA PRO A 489 -22.04 -26.36 -35.57
C PRO A 489 -21.16 -27.40 -36.25
N LEU A 490 -19.84 -27.32 -36.03
CA LEU A 490 -18.88 -28.25 -36.64
C LEU A 490 -18.85 -29.62 -35.95
N ASN A 491 -19.52 -29.75 -34.80
CA ASN A 491 -19.63 -30.99 -34.02
C ASN A 491 -20.87 -30.99 -33.10
N ASN A 492 -20.99 -32.02 -32.26
CA ASN A 492 -22.10 -32.20 -31.32
C ASN A 492 -21.76 -31.82 -29.87
N ASP A 493 -20.63 -31.14 -29.62
CA ASP A 493 -20.13 -30.88 -28.26
C ASP A 493 -20.92 -29.77 -27.54
N ASN A 494 -21.59 -28.90 -28.31
CA ASN A 494 -22.46 -27.86 -27.76
C ASN A 494 -23.81 -28.46 -27.30
N ALA A 495 -23.92 -28.68 -25.99
CA ALA A 495 -25.13 -29.20 -25.33
C ALA A 495 -26.40 -28.34 -25.49
N SER A 496 -26.30 -27.08 -25.96
CA SER A 496 -27.47 -26.22 -26.22
C SER A 496 -28.03 -26.33 -27.64
N TYR A 497 -27.19 -26.68 -28.62
CA TYR A 497 -27.57 -26.80 -30.03
C TYR A 497 -26.48 -27.56 -30.80
N THR A 498 -26.78 -28.78 -31.23
CA THR A 498 -25.79 -29.70 -31.82
C THR A 498 -25.77 -29.64 -33.36
N GLN A 499 -24.67 -30.07 -33.99
CA GLN A 499 -24.61 -30.23 -35.45
C GLN A 499 -25.76 -31.09 -35.98
N THR A 500 -25.99 -32.27 -35.40
CA THR A 500 -27.02 -33.22 -35.85
C THR A 500 -28.43 -32.63 -35.76
N GLN A 501 -28.72 -31.86 -34.71
CA GLN A 501 -29.98 -31.13 -34.59
C GLN A 501 -30.10 -30.05 -35.68
N CYS A 502 -29.06 -29.23 -35.85
CA CYS A 502 -29.05 -28.14 -36.81
C CYS A 502 -29.22 -28.61 -38.25
N GLU A 503 -28.52 -29.66 -38.66
CA GLU A 503 -28.60 -30.23 -40.01
C GLU A 503 -30.01 -30.76 -40.30
N HIS A 504 -30.64 -31.44 -39.33
CA HIS A 504 -32.00 -31.94 -39.44
C HIS A 504 -33.04 -30.81 -39.55
N GLU A 505 -32.97 -29.82 -38.65
CA GLU A 505 -33.89 -28.67 -38.65
C GLU A 505 -33.73 -27.82 -39.92
N LYS A 506 -32.48 -27.61 -40.39
CA LYS A 506 -32.18 -26.92 -41.65
C LYS A 506 -32.68 -27.70 -42.88
N GLN A 507 -32.57 -29.03 -42.89
CA GLN A 507 -33.11 -29.85 -43.98
C GLN A 507 -34.62 -29.71 -44.10
N ILE A 508 -35.35 -29.77 -42.98
CA ILE A 508 -36.81 -29.57 -42.96
C ILE A 508 -37.17 -28.18 -43.49
N ALA A 509 -36.52 -27.13 -42.95
CA ALA A 509 -36.84 -25.74 -43.30
C ALA A 509 -36.56 -25.37 -44.77
N ASN A 510 -35.65 -26.08 -45.45
CA ASN A 510 -35.24 -25.80 -46.84
C ASN A 510 -35.66 -26.88 -47.84
N THR A 511 -36.55 -27.81 -47.44
CA THR A 511 -37.12 -28.79 -48.38
C THR A 511 -38.05 -28.09 -49.37
N PRO A 512 -37.86 -28.25 -50.70
CA PRO A 512 -38.76 -27.63 -51.69
C PRO A 512 -40.20 -28.13 -51.54
N ILE A 513 -41.14 -27.20 -51.43
CA ILE A 513 -42.56 -27.50 -51.56
C ILE A 513 -42.82 -27.86 -53.03
N GLN A 514 -43.34 -29.05 -53.28
CA GLN A 514 -43.72 -29.57 -54.60
C GLN A 514 -45.15 -29.18 -54.98
#